data_AF-A0A0S7ZCD7-F1
#
_entry.id   AF-A0A0S7ZCD7-F1
#
_cell.length_a   1.000
_cell.length_b   1.000
_cell.length_c   1.000
_cell.angle_alpha   90.00
_cell.angle_beta   90.00
_cell.angle_gamma   90.00
#
_symmetry.space_group_name_H-M   'P 1'
#
loop_
_entity.id
_entity.type
_entity.pdbx_description
1 polymer ?
#
loop_
_entity_poly.entity_id
_entity_poly.type
_entity_poly.pdbx_seq_one_letter_code
_entity_poly.pdbx_strand_id
1 'polypeptide(L)'
;ILEFALGGTLAFFRVNGQPFHFFLLNLIQTFRRPMLRIWDKSLTDSELRQLALKPPEVKVASRVKKELLTTSRLSELSLIVNTGGVYNPEAE
;
A
#
# COMPACT_ATOMS: atom_id res chain seq x y z
N ILE A 1 26.89 -6.92 -25.85
CA ILE A 1 27.75 -6.59 -24.67
C ILE A 1 27.11 -5.50 -23.82
N LEU A 2 26.77 -4.33 -24.39
CA LEU A 2 26.13 -3.23 -23.66
C LEU A 2 24.79 -3.62 -23.02
N GLU A 3 23.90 -4.29 -23.76
CA GLU A 3 22.59 -4.72 -23.25
C GLU A 3 22.70 -5.73 -22.10
N PHE A 4 23.60 -6.70 -22.23
CA PHE A 4 23.86 -7.68 -21.17
C PHE A 4 24.48 -7.04 -19.93
N ALA A 5 25.36 -6.04 -20.09
CA ALA A 5 25.92 -5.28 -18.98
C ALA A 5 24.85 -4.43 -18.27
N LEU A 6 23.96 -3.80 -19.04
CA LEU A 6 22.85 -3.00 -18.52
C LEU A 6 21.83 -3.88 -17.79
N GLY A 7 21.43 -5.01 -18.39
CA GLY A 7 20.51 -5.96 -17.78
C GLY A 7 21.09 -6.61 -16.52
N GLY A 8 22.37 -7.01 -16.57
CA GLY A 8 23.06 -7.62 -15.43
C GLY A 8 23.19 -6.67 -14.23
N THR A 9 23.49 -5.39 -14.48
CA THR A 9 23.54 -4.38 -13.42
C THR A 9 22.16 -4.11 -12.82
N LEU A 10 21.10 -4.01 -13.63
CA LEU A 10 19.73 -3.86 -13.14
C LEU A 10 19.22 -5.04 -12.31
N ALA A 11 19.55 -6.26 -12.72
CA ALA A 11 19.02 -7.47 -12.10
C ALA A 11 19.80 -7.91 -10.85
N PHE A 12 21.14 -7.79 -10.86
CA PHE A 12 21.99 -8.44 -9.84
C PHE A 12 22.83 -7.48 -9.01
N PHE A 13 23.03 -6.24 -9.42
CA PHE A 13 23.79 -5.27 -8.64
C PHE A 13 22.99 -4.86 -7.40
N ARG A 14 23.69 -4.69 -6.26
CA ARG A 14 23.10 -4.25 -5.00
C ARG A 14 23.92 -3.10 -4.43
N VAL A 15 23.25 -2.05 -3.96
CA VAL A 15 23.86 -0.91 -3.28
C VAL A 15 23.46 -0.99 -1.82
N ASN A 16 24.43 -1.12 -0.91
CA ASN A 16 24.19 -1.27 0.54
C ASN A 16 23.17 -2.38 0.89
N GLY A 17 23.20 -3.50 0.15
CA GLY A 17 22.27 -4.62 0.34
C GLY A 17 20.91 -4.49 -0.36
N GLN A 18 20.56 -3.31 -0.88
CA GLN A 18 19.32 -3.08 -1.62
C GLN A 18 19.51 -3.39 -3.12
N PRO A 19 18.57 -4.09 -3.78
CA PRO A 19 18.62 -4.30 -5.22
C PRO A 19 18.64 -2.98 -6.01
N PHE A 20 19.46 -2.94 -7.07
CA PHE A 20 19.73 -1.70 -7.83
C PHE A 20 18.49 -1.10 -8.49
N HIS A 21 17.50 -1.90 -8.90
CA HIS A 21 16.24 -1.38 -9.43
C HIS A 21 15.47 -0.53 -8.41
N PHE A 22 15.45 -0.89 -7.13
CA PHE A 22 14.84 -0.05 -6.09
C PHE A 22 15.65 1.22 -5.84
N PHE A 23 16.99 1.13 -5.87
CA PHE A 23 17.86 2.29 -5.78
C PHE A 23 17.58 3.28 -6.92
N LEU A 24 17.42 2.79 -8.15
CA LEU A 24 17.07 3.60 -9.31
C LEU A 24 15.67 4.24 -9.19
N LEU A 25 14.67 3.49 -8.69
CA LEU A 25 13.34 4.03 -8.43
C LEU A 25 13.40 5.18 -7.40
N ASN A 26 14.17 5.04 -6.33
CA ASN A 26 14.35 6.10 -5.33
C ASN A 26 15.07 7.32 -5.91
N LEU A 27 16.08 7.10 -6.75
CA LEU A 27 16.81 8.15 -7.43
C LEU A 27 15.90 8.94 -8.38
N ILE A 28 15.13 8.26 -9.21
CA ILE A 28 14.13 8.88 -10.11
C ILE A 28 13.08 9.64 -9.30
N GLN A 29 12.54 9.05 -8.23
CA GLN A 29 11.56 9.71 -7.36
C GLN A 29 12.12 11.00 -6.76
N THR A 30 13.40 10.99 -6.34
CA THR A 30 14.09 12.15 -5.76
C THR A 30 14.25 13.27 -6.78
N PHE A 31 14.64 12.95 -8.03
CA PHE A 31 14.75 13.92 -9.11
C PHE A 31 13.40 14.43 -9.63
N ARG A 32 12.32 13.66 -9.50
CA ARG A 32 10.97 14.05 -9.97
C ARG A 32 10.23 14.95 -8.98
N ARG A 33 10.58 14.90 -7.69
CA ARG A 33 9.94 15.69 -6.62
C ARG A 33 10.92 16.53 -5.78
N PRO A 34 11.94 17.21 -6.35
CA PRO A 34 12.86 18.02 -5.56
C PRO A 34 12.14 19.23 -4.93
N MET A 35 11.15 19.80 -5.63
CA MET A 35 10.41 20.99 -5.18
C MET A 35 9.30 20.74 -4.16
N LEU A 36 8.95 19.48 -3.85
CA LEU A 36 8.02 19.19 -2.74
C LEU A 36 8.72 19.21 -1.38
N ARG A 37 10.07 19.26 -1.38
CA ARG A 37 10.86 19.43 -0.16
C ARG A 37 11.12 20.91 0.08
N ILE A 38 10.05 21.67 0.28
CA ILE A 38 10.14 23.04 0.77
C ILE A 38 10.33 22.93 2.28
N TRP A 39 11.55 23.19 2.76
CA TRP A 39 11.76 23.45 4.17
C TRP A 39 11.19 24.84 4.44
N ASP A 40 9.90 24.89 4.78
CA ASP A 40 9.21 26.13 5.10
C ASP A 40 9.67 26.63 6.48
N LYS A 41 10.54 27.64 6.49
CA LYS A 41 11.01 28.35 7.71
C LYS A 41 10.02 29.42 8.18
N SER A 42 8.78 29.39 7.71
CA SER A 42 7.74 30.30 8.20
C SER A 42 7.52 30.17 9.71
N LEU A 43 7.75 28.96 10.25
CA LEU A 43 7.64 28.67 11.68
C LEU A 43 8.94 28.96 12.43
N THR A 44 8.82 29.66 13.54
CA THR A 44 9.92 29.93 14.47
C THR A 44 10.27 28.64 15.24
N ASP A 45 11.53 28.46 15.66
CA ASP A 45 11.98 27.28 16.41
C ASP A 45 11.14 26.99 17.67
N SER A 46 10.58 28.03 18.30
CA SER A 46 9.66 27.92 19.43
C SER A 46 8.32 27.27 19.06
N GLU A 47 7.77 27.60 17.90
CA GLU A 47 6.50 27.06 17.38
C GLU A 47 6.67 25.62 16.91
N LEU A 48 7.82 25.30 16.31
CA LEU A 48 8.18 23.91 15.93
C LEU A 48 8.28 22.99 17.14
N ARG A 49 8.83 23.47 18.26
CA ARG A 49 8.88 22.71 19.53
C ARG A 49 7.49 22.44 20.09
N GLN A 50 6.58 23.42 20.00
CA GLN A 50 5.19 23.25 20.44
C GLN A 50 4.42 22.25 19.56
N LEU A 51 4.64 22.27 18.24
CA LEU A 51 4.07 21.30 17.29
C LEU A 51 4.64 19.89 17.47
N ALA A 52 5.93 19.76 17.79
CA ALA A 52 6.55 18.47 18.07
C ALA A 52 6.07 17.84 19.39
N LEU A 53 5.69 18.68 20.36
CA LEU A 53 5.07 18.24 21.62
C LEU A 53 3.59 17.91 21.46
N LYS A 54 2.92 18.40 20.40
CA LYS A 54 1.53 18.06 20.10
C LYS A 54 1.49 16.60 19.63
N PRO A 55 0.79 15.70 20.33
CA PRO A 55 0.64 14.33 19.87
C PRO A 55 0.01 14.37 18.47
N PRO A 56 0.54 13.59 17.50
CA PRO A 56 -0.02 13.58 16.17
C PRO A 56 -1.49 13.23 16.29
N GLU A 57 -2.35 14.13 15.81
CA GLU A 57 -3.76 13.80 15.62
C GLU A 57 -3.77 12.63 14.65
N VAL A 58 -3.94 11.43 15.21
CA VAL A 58 -4.10 10.20 14.45
C VAL A 58 -5.34 10.46 13.62
N LYS A 59 -5.13 10.86 12.37
CA LYS A 59 -6.18 10.82 11.36
C LYS A 59 -6.55 9.34 11.30
N VAL A 60 -7.57 8.97 12.07
CA VAL A 60 -8.12 7.63 12.07
C VAL A 60 -8.55 7.44 10.64
N ALA A 61 -7.72 6.74 9.85
CA ALA A 61 -8.07 6.41 8.49
C ALA A 61 -9.45 5.78 8.60
N SER A 62 -10.46 6.42 8.00
CA SER A 62 -11.83 5.92 8.03
C SER A 62 -11.73 4.49 7.54
N ARG A 63 -11.94 3.51 8.43
CA ARG A 63 -11.84 2.11 8.05
C ARG A 63 -12.85 1.93 6.93
N VAL A 64 -12.36 1.73 5.71
CA VAL A 64 -13.21 1.41 4.57
C VAL A 64 -13.91 0.12 4.96
N LYS A 65 -15.20 0.22 5.31
CA LYS A 65 -16.01 -0.96 5.60
C LYS A 65 -16.11 -1.73 4.29
N LYS A 66 -15.48 -2.90 4.24
CA LYS A 66 -15.69 -3.83 3.13
C LYS A 66 -17.15 -4.23 3.14
N GLU A 67 -17.76 -4.27 1.96
CA GLU A 67 -19.09 -4.83 1.78
C GLU A 67 -19.07 -6.32 2.16
N LEU A 68 -20.16 -6.80 2.74
CA LEU A 68 -20.26 -8.21 3.14
C LEU A 68 -20.21 -9.08 1.88
N LEU A 69 -19.53 -10.22 1.98
CA LEU A 69 -19.49 -11.19 0.89
C LEU A 69 -20.92 -11.71 0.66
N THR A 70 -21.45 -11.51 -0.55
CA THR A 70 -22.71 -12.13 -0.96
C THR A 70 -22.49 -13.62 -1.17
N THR A 71 -23.47 -14.43 -0.75
CA THR A 71 -23.46 -15.86 -1.07
C THR A 71 -23.62 -16.04 -2.57
N SER A 72 -22.88 -16.97 -3.14
CA SER A 72 -23.01 -17.29 -4.56
C SER A 72 -24.14 -18.30 -4.76
N ARG A 73 -24.80 -18.23 -5.93
CA ARG A 73 -25.76 -19.25 -6.39
C ARG A 73 -25.21 -20.67 -6.32
N LEU A 74 -23.90 -20.85 -6.59
CA LEU A 74 -23.23 -22.15 -6.51
C LEU A 74 -23.06 -22.65 -5.07
N SER A 75 -22.79 -21.76 -4.11
CA SER A 75 -22.68 -22.15 -2.70
C SER A 75 -24.02 -22.61 -2.14
N GLU A 76 -25.13 -21.97 -2.53
CA GLU A 76 -26.48 -22.37 -2.14
C GLU A 76 -26.85 -23.73 -2.73
N LEU A 77 -26.60 -23.94 -4.03
CA LEU A 77 -26.81 -25.24 -4.68
C LEU A 77 -25.96 -26.35 -4.05
N SER A 78 -24.71 -26.05 -3.70
CA SER A 78 -23.84 -26.99 -2.97
C SER A 78 -24.43 -27.35 -1.61
N LEU A 79 -25.01 -26.39 -0.89
CA LEU A 79 -25.65 -26.64 0.41
C LEU A 79 -26.91 -27.50 0.27
N ILE A 80 -27.74 -27.25 -0.75
CA ILE A 80 -28.93 -28.06 -1.07
C ILE A 80 -28.53 -29.51 -1.34
N VAL A 81 -27.50 -29.72 -2.18
CA VAL A 81 -27.01 -31.06 -2.52
C VAL A 81 -26.41 -31.77 -1.31
N ASN A 82 -25.56 -31.09 -0.53
CA ASN A 82 -24.90 -31.68 0.64
C ASN A 82 -25.88 -31.99 1.79
N THR A 83 -26.96 -31.22 1.91
CA THR A 83 -28.00 -31.44 2.93
C THR A 83 -29.14 -32.33 2.43
N GLY A 84 -29.03 -32.92 1.24
CA GLY A 84 -30.05 -33.80 0.67
C GLY A 84 -31.41 -33.11 0.47
N GLY A 85 -31.42 -31.79 0.26
CA GLY A 85 -32.63 -30.99 0.08
C GLY A 85 -33.28 -30.47 1.37
N VAL A 86 -32.64 -30.64 2.53
CA VAL A 86 -33.15 -30.08 3.81
C VAL A 86 -32.93 -28.57 3.88
N TYR A 87 -31.83 -28.05 3.32
CA TYR A 87 -31.60 -26.62 3.22
C TYR A 87 -32.43 -26.02 2.06
N ASN A 88 -33.24 -25.00 2.35
CA ASN A 88 -34.01 -24.27 1.35
C ASN A 88 -33.83 -22.75 1.53
N PRO A 89 -33.07 -22.06 0.66
CA PRO A 89 -32.82 -20.62 0.78
C PRO A 89 -34.05 -19.75 0.52
N GLU A 90 -35.12 -20.29 -0.08
CA GLU A 90 -36.35 -19.53 -0.40
C GLU A 90 -37.46 -19.67 0.66
N ALA A 91 -37.21 -20.42 1.74
CA ALA A 91 -38.16 -20.60 2.84
C ALA A 91 -37.97 -19.58 3.99
N GLU A 92 -36.97 -18.70 3.87
CA GLU A 92 -36.69 -17.58 4.77
C GLU A 92 -37.25 -16.27 4.19
#